data_AF-A0A2E3LU62-F1
#
_entry.id   AF-A0A2E3LU62-F1
#
_cell.length_a   1.000
_cell.length_b   1.000
_cell.length_c   1.000
_cell.angle_alpha   90.00
_cell.angle_beta   90.00
_cell.angle_gamma   90.00
#
_symmetry.space_group_name_H-M   'P 1'
#
loop_
_entity.id
_entity.type
_entity.pdbx_description
1 polymer ?
#
loop_
_entity_poly.entity_id
_entity_poly.type
_entity_poly.pdbx_seq_one_letter_code
_entity_poly.pdbx_strand_id
1 'polypeptide(L)'
;MARELNATVLYWDEYDDISKQPVDYVEWYHKDGDVSAWKYPALADTLSKLKSGESPVCPATNKELLATPWIVFDSPLGYDHLETGRFIDFLIWIDTPLDIALTRRTIRDHLSGGQVNAALLREELEYYCKKSRPLFAKGLSIPADLVVDGSHSLGEMRNNIIKFLNKKKVS
;
A
#
# COMPACT_ATOMS: atom_id res chain seq x y z
N MET A 1 -7.37 -8.18 9.42
CA MET A 1 -8.40 -7.19 9.09
C MET A 1 -9.35 -7.71 8.02
N ALA A 2 -8.92 -7.91 6.77
CA ALA A 2 -9.82 -8.34 5.68
C ALA A 2 -10.65 -9.59 5.99
N ARG A 3 -10.01 -10.65 6.54
CA ARG A 3 -10.72 -11.86 6.99
C ARG A 3 -11.81 -11.59 8.03
N GLU A 4 -11.56 -10.69 8.97
CA GLU A 4 -12.51 -10.34 10.04
C GLU A 4 -13.67 -9.47 9.50
N LEU A 5 -13.42 -8.68 8.46
CA LEU A 5 -14.42 -7.85 7.80
C LEU A 5 -15.18 -8.57 6.68
N ASN A 6 -14.81 -9.82 6.35
CA ASN A 6 -15.23 -10.51 5.13
C ASN A 6 -15.06 -9.63 3.89
N ALA A 7 -13.90 -8.99 3.78
CA ALA A 7 -13.58 -7.98 2.79
C ALA A 7 -12.84 -8.57 1.58
N THR A 8 -13.12 -8.00 0.42
CA THR A 8 -12.31 -8.20 -0.79
C THR A 8 -11.02 -7.42 -0.64
N VAL A 9 -9.89 -8.03 -1.01
CA VAL A 9 -8.57 -7.40 -0.88
C VAL A 9 -8.00 -7.16 -2.27
N LEU A 10 -7.46 -5.96 -2.46
CA LEU A 10 -6.71 -5.56 -3.63
C LEU A 10 -5.34 -5.04 -3.20
N TYR A 11 -4.31 -5.50 -3.89
CA TYR A 11 -2.96 -4.98 -3.71
C TYR A 11 -2.55 -4.23 -4.98
N TRP A 12 -1.97 -3.06 -4.79
CA TRP A 12 -1.48 -2.23 -5.88
C TRP A 12 -0.48 -2.96 -6.78
N ASP A 13 0.49 -3.63 -6.15
CA ASP A 13 1.63 -4.28 -6.80
C ASP A 13 1.23 -5.45 -7.69
N GLU A 14 0.08 -6.10 -7.45
CA GLU A 14 -0.46 -7.11 -8.37
C GLU A 14 -0.66 -6.54 -9.79
N TYR A 15 -0.88 -5.23 -9.95
CA TYR A 15 -1.17 -4.60 -11.24
C TYR A 15 0.06 -4.03 -11.94
N ASP A 16 1.26 -4.13 -11.36
CA ASP A 16 2.48 -3.48 -11.86
C ASP A 16 2.82 -3.88 -13.30
N ASP A 17 2.73 -5.17 -13.63
CA ASP A 17 3.08 -5.71 -14.96
C ASP A 17 2.18 -5.21 -16.10
N ILE A 18 0.97 -4.74 -15.77
CA ILE A 18 -0.03 -4.25 -16.74
C ILE A 18 -0.26 -2.74 -16.61
N SER A 19 0.61 -2.05 -15.89
CA SER A 19 0.50 -0.63 -15.57
C SER A 19 1.73 0.15 -16.05
N LYS A 20 1.69 1.48 -15.95
CA LYS A 20 2.85 2.34 -16.18
C LYS A 20 3.23 3.05 -14.89
N GLN A 21 4.50 2.95 -14.54
CA GLN A 21 5.09 3.56 -13.37
C GLN A 21 6.44 4.19 -13.73
N PRO A 22 6.96 5.12 -12.92
CA PRO A 22 8.31 5.65 -13.14
C PRO A 22 9.35 4.52 -13.15
N VAL A 23 10.38 4.63 -14.00
CA VAL A 23 11.42 3.59 -14.09
C VAL A 23 12.36 3.63 -12.88
N ASP A 24 12.69 4.84 -12.42
CA ASP A 24 13.50 5.08 -11.23
C ASP A 24 12.70 5.97 -10.26
N TYR A 25 12.34 5.41 -9.12
CA TYR A 25 11.53 6.11 -8.13
C TYR A 25 12.32 7.24 -7.44
N VAL A 26 13.64 7.07 -7.26
CA VAL A 26 14.52 8.08 -6.67
C VAL A 26 14.60 9.28 -7.59
N GLU A 27 14.80 9.06 -8.88
CA GLU A 27 14.80 10.14 -9.88
C GLU A 27 13.44 10.84 -9.95
N TRP A 28 12.35 10.06 -10.03
CA TRP A 28 10.99 10.59 -10.03
C TRP A 28 10.72 11.51 -8.83
N TYR A 29 11.09 11.07 -7.63
CA TYR A 29 10.93 11.84 -6.41
C TYR A 29 11.75 13.13 -6.39
N HIS A 30 12.97 13.11 -6.91
CA HIS A 30 13.86 14.28 -6.91
C HIS A 30 13.50 15.32 -7.98
N LYS A 31 12.84 14.91 -9.06
CA LYS A 31 12.42 15.82 -10.13
C LYS A 31 11.24 16.68 -9.67
N ASP A 32 10.09 16.06 -9.46
CA ASP A 32 8.85 16.72 -9.08
C ASP A 32 7.91 15.80 -8.26
N GLY A 33 8.17 14.49 -8.23
CA GLY A 33 7.28 13.53 -7.59
C GLY A 33 5.89 13.53 -8.22
N ASP A 34 5.78 13.77 -9.55
CA ASP A 34 4.50 13.86 -10.22
C ASP A 34 3.72 12.53 -10.11
N VAL A 35 2.72 12.51 -9.23
CA VAL A 35 1.83 11.35 -9.01
C VAL A 35 1.02 11.00 -10.26
N SER A 36 0.91 11.91 -11.23
CA SER A 36 0.26 11.64 -12.51
C SER A 36 1.08 10.69 -13.41
N ALA A 37 2.37 10.49 -13.12
CA ALA A 37 3.23 9.55 -13.84
C ALA A 37 2.83 8.08 -13.62
N TRP A 38 2.09 7.78 -12.55
CA TRP A 38 1.54 6.46 -12.25
C TRP A 38 0.21 6.30 -13.01
N LYS A 39 0.11 5.28 -13.87
CA LYS A 39 -1.08 4.96 -14.67
C LYS A 39 -1.47 3.51 -14.44
N TYR A 40 -2.59 3.31 -13.75
CA TYR A 40 -3.14 2.02 -13.34
C TYR A 40 -4.60 1.88 -13.79
N PRO A 41 -4.89 1.98 -15.11
CA PRO A 41 -6.27 2.01 -15.60
C PRO A 41 -7.03 0.71 -15.33
N ALA A 42 -6.35 -0.45 -15.39
CA ALA A 42 -6.96 -1.74 -15.08
C ALA A 42 -7.34 -1.86 -13.59
N LEU A 43 -6.50 -1.34 -12.69
CA LEU A 43 -6.81 -1.30 -11.25
C LEU A 43 -7.98 -0.36 -10.96
N ALA A 44 -8.00 0.82 -11.61
CA ALA A 44 -9.10 1.77 -11.48
C ALA A 44 -10.43 1.19 -11.98
N ASP A 45 -10.44 0.47 -13.10
CA ASP A 45 -11.61 -0.24 -13.61
C ASP A 45 -12.07 -1.35 -12.64
N THR A 46 -11.14 -2.16 -12.12
CA THR A 46 -11.48 -3.17 -11.10
C THR A 46 -12.12 -2.56 -9.86
N LEU A 47 -11.55 -1.46 -9.32
CA LEU A 47 -12.12 -0.75 -8.17
C LEU A 47 -13.51 -0.20 -8.48
N SER A 48 -13.71 0.36 -9.67
CA SER A 48 -15.02 0.86 -10.12
C SER A 48 -16.07 -0.26 -10.16
N LYS A 49 -15.73 -1.43 -10.71
CA LYS A 49 -16.63 -2.60 -10.79
C LYS A 49 -16.97 -3.16 -9.40
N LEU A 50 -15.98 -3.30 -8.53
CA LEU A 50 -16.26 -3.75 -7.16
C LEU A 50 -17.16 -2.76 -6.41
N LYS A 51 -16.97 -1.46 -6.62
CA LYS A 51 -17.81 -0.39 -6.05
C LYS A 51 -19.24 -0.39 -6.60
N SER A 52 -19.45 -0.80 -7.85
CA SER A 52 -20.80 -0.97 -8.43
C SER A 52 -21.48 -2.29 -8.00
N GLY A 53 -20.81 -3.13 -7.20
CA GLY A 53 -21.33 -4.41 -6.75
C GLY A 53 -21.08 -5.55 -7.74
N GLU A 54 -20.27 -5.34 -8.77
CA GLU A 54 -19.85 -6.38 -9.70
C GLU A 54 -18.68 -7.18 -9.16
N SER A 55 -18.64 -8.48 -9.45
CA SER A 55 -17.55 -9.39 -9.09
C SER A 55 -16.66 -9.67 -10.32
N PRO A 56 -15.70 -8.80 -10.66
CA PRO A 56 -14.87 -8.98 -11.85
C PRO A 56 -13.83 -10.10 -11.67
N VAL A 57 -13.33 -10.60 -12.80
CA VAL A 57 -12.07 -11.35 -12.82
C VAL A 57 -10.91 -10.35 -12.81
N CYS A 58 -10.00 -10.49 -11.86
CA CYS A 58 -8.80 -9.67 -11.74
C CYS A 58 -7.94 -9.84 -13.01
N PRO A 59 -7.66 -8.78 -13.79
CA PRO A 59 -6.89 -8.90 -15.02
C PRO A 59 -5.42 -9.28 -14.78
N ALA A 60 -4.88 -8.97 -13.59
CA ALA A 60 -3.51 -9.29 -13.22
C ALA A 60 -3.31 -10.73 -12.75
N THR A 61 -4.26 -11.25 -11.96
CA THR A 61 -4.11 -12.57 -11.31
C THR A 61 -5.01 -13.65 -11.92
N ASN A 62 -5.93 -13.27 -12.81
CA ASN A 62 -6.97 -14.11 -13.41
C ASN A 62 -7.88 -14.81 -12.38
N LYS A 63 -7.97 -14.27 -11.17
CA LYS A 63 -8.82 -14.75 -10.08
C LYS A 63 -10.10 -13.93 -10.00
N GLU A 64 -11.21 -14.57 -9.66
CA GLU A 64 -12.46 -13.87 -9.36
C GLU A 64 -12.31 -13.03 -8.08
N LEU A 65 -12.76 -11.77 -8.16
CA LEU A 65 -12.87 -10.86 -7.03
C LEU A 65 -14.35 -10.69 -6.71
N LEU A 66 -14.79 -11.22 -5.57
CA LEU A 66 -16.18 -11.08 -5.15
C LEU A 66 -16.45 -9.63 -4.74
N ALA A 67 -17.59 -9.06 -5.12
CA ALA A 67 -18.06 -7.81 -4.53
C ALA A 67 -18.46 -8.05 -3.08
N THR A 68 -17.94 -7.23 -2.17
CA THR A 68 -18.29 -7.29 -0.74
C THR A 68 -18.54 -5.87 -0.22
N PRO A 69 -19.24 -5.72 0.93
CA PRO A 69 -19.47 -4.40 1.52
C PRO A 69 -18.18 -3.67 1.94
N TRP A 70 -17.05 -4.38 2.02
CA TRP A 70 -15.76 -3.82 2.40
C TRP A 70 -14.70 -4.20 1.37
N ILE A 71 -14.04 -3.21 0.81
CA ILE A 71 -12.86 -3.41 -0.04
C ILE A 71 -11.66 -2.88 0.74
N VAL A 72 -10.69 -3.75 1.02
CA VAL A 72 -9.39 -3.35 1.58
C VAL A 72 -8.43 -3.17 0.41
N PHE A 73 -8.05 -1.93 0.15
CA PHE A 73 -7.13 -1.57 -0.91
C PHE A 73 -5.79 -1.13 -0.31
N ASP A 74 -4.75 -1.91 -0.56
CA ASP A 74 -3.37 -1.56 -0.21
C ASP A 74 -2.76 -0.72 -1.34
N SER A 75 -2.38 0.53 -1.04
CA SER A 75 -1.90 1.49 -2.03
C SER A 75 -0.82 2.41 -1.43
N PRO A 76 0.27 2.67 -2.17
CA PRO A 76 1.33 3.58 -1.72
C PRO A 76 0.96 5.06 -1.81
N LEU A 77 -0.05 5.44 -2.61
CA LEU A 77 -0.34 6.84 -2.95
C LEU A 77 -1.67 7.36 -2.38
N GLY A 78 -2.55 6.48 -1.91
CA GLY A 78 -3.79 6.91 -1.23
C GLY A 78 -4.66 7.84 -2.08
N TYR A 79 -5.16 8.92 -1.46
CA TYR A 79 -6.00 9.92 -2.13
C TYR A 79 -5.31 10.68 -3.26
N ASP A 80 -3.98 10.81 -3.22
CA ASP A 80 -3.23 11.63 -4.17
C ASP A 80 -3.18 10.99 -5.57
N HIS A 81 -3.44 9.68 -5.67
CA HIS A 81 -3.47 9.03 -6.98
C HIS A 81 -4.77 9.33 -7.74
N LEU A 82 -4.65 10.01 -8.87
CA LEU A 82 -5.79 10.54 -9.64
C LEU A 82 -6.81 9.48 -10.09
N GLU A 83 -6.32 8.28 -10.45
CA GLU A 83 -7.16 7.23 -11.02
C GLU A 83 -7.86 6.40 -9.95
N THR A 84 -7.17 6.06 -8.86
CA THR A 84 -7.70 5.16 -7.82
C THR A 84 -8.15 5.87 -6.54
N GLY A 85 -7.55 7.02 -6.22
CA GLY A 85 -7.83 7.77 -4.99
C GLY A 85 -9.29 8.19 -4.86
N ARG A 86 -9.97 8.44 -5.99
CA ARG A 86 -11.41 8.73 -6.05
C ARG A 86 -12.33 7.60 -5.57
N PHE A 87 -11.83 6.37 -5.47
CA PHE A 87 -12.61 5.22 -4.99
C PHE A 87 -12.37 4.95 -3.50
N ILE A 88 -11.48 5.68 -2.84
CA ILE A 88 -11.20 5.51 -1.41
C ILE A 88 -12.26 6.30 -0.63
N ASP A 89 -13.04 5.63 0.22
CA ASP A 89 -13.98 6.31 1.13
C ASP A 89 -13.35 6.65 2.49
N PHE A 90 -12.28 5.94 2.82
CA PHE A 90 -11.61 6.02 4.12
C PHE A 90 -10.16 5.56 3.99
N LEU A 91 -9.21 6.42 4.37
CA LEU A 91 -7.79 6.15 4.29
C LEU A 91 -7.19 5.92 5.68
N ILE A 92 -6.49 4.79 5.82
CA ILE A 92 -5.69 4.45 6.99
C ILE A 92 -4.23 4.61 6.64
N TRP A 93 -3.55 5.54 7.30
CA TRP A 93 -2.10 5.70 7.20
C TRP A 93 -1.42 4.96 8.35
N ILE A 94 -0.52 4.02 8.03
CA ILE A 94 0.29 3.33 9.05
C ILE A 94 1.61 4.09 9.19
N ASP A 95 1.67 5.00 10.16
CA ASP A 95 2.84 5.81 10.43
C ASP A 95 3.92 4.97 11.11
N THR A 96 4.76 4.33 10.30
CA THR A 96 5.81 3.44 10.79
C THR A 96 7.14 4.20 10.80
N PRO A 97 7.81 4.33 11.96
CA PRO A 97 9.16 4.85 12.02
C PRO A 97 10.08 4.12 11.03
N LEU A 98 10.88 4.88 10.28
CA LEU A 98 11.63 4.34 9.15
C LEU A 98 12.65 3.26 9.55
N ASP A 99 13.23 3.38 10.73
CA ASP A 99 14.11 2.38 11.33
C ASP A 99 13.37 1.07 11.62
N ILE A 100 12.14 1.15 12.15
CA ILE A 100 11.27 -0.01 12.35
C ILE A 100 10.89 -0.63 11.00
N ALA A 101 10.50 0.18 10.02
CA ALA A 101 10.12 -0.29 8.68
C ALA A 101 11.28 -1.02 7.98
N LEU A 102 12.47 -0.41 8.00
CA LEU A 102 13.70 -1.01 7.44
C LEU A 102 14.04 -2.32 8.13
N THR A 103 14.02 -2.34 9.47
CA THR A 103 14.32 -3.55 10.26
C THR A 103 13.35 -4.68 9.94
N ARG A 104 12.04 -4.39 9.90
CA ARG A 104 11.02 -5.40 9.57
C ARG A 104 11.17 -5.93 8.15
N ARG A 105 11.47 -5.06 7.17
CA ARG A 105 11.76 -5.47 5.79
C ARG A 105 12.96 -6.40 5.74
N THR A 106 14.09 -6.00 6.32
CA THR A 106 15.32 -6.81 6.34
C THR A 106 15.10 -8.19 6.98
N ILE A 107 14.40 -8.25 8.11
CA ILE A 107 14.08 -9.54 8.77
C ILE A 107 13.19 -10.39 7.86
N ARG A 108 12.14 -9.82 7.29
CA ARG A 108 11.23 -10.55 6.40
C ARG A 108 11.97 -11.11 5.18
N ASP A 109 12.77 -10.29 4.51
CA ASP A 109 13.45 -10.68 3.27
C ASP A 109 14.47 -11.80 3.55
N HIS A 110 15.12 -11.78 4.72
CA HIS A 110 15.95 -12.88 5.21
C HIS A 110 15.15 -14.17 5.46
N LEU A 111 13.98 -14.08 6.10
CA LEU A 111 13.13 -15.23 6.41
C LEU A 111 12.40 -15.81 5.19
N SER A 112 12.13 -15.00 4.17
CA SER A 112 11.44 -15.40 2.94
C SER A 112 12.28 -16.26 1.99
N GLY A 113 13.47 -16.71 2.41
CA GLY A 113 14.33 -17.61 1.64
C GLY A 113 15.16 -16.92 0.56
N GLY A 114 15.23 -15.58 0.57
CA GLY A 114 16.15 -14.84 -0.27
C GLY A 114 17.60 -15.18 0.05
N GLN A 115 18.49 -15.15 -0.95
CA GLN A 115 19.93 -15.22 -0.74
C GLN A 115 20.45 -13.92 -0.10
N VAL A 116 20.08 -13.68 1.16
CA VAL A 116 20.60 -12.53 1.91
C VAL A 116 21.96 -12.92 2.46
N ASN A 117 23.02 -12.61 1.71
CA ASN A 117 24.37 -12.62 2.24
C ASN A 117 24.74 -11.22 2.76
N ALA A 118 25.77 -11.15 3.61
CA ALA A 118 26.17 -9.90 4.26
C ALA A 118 26.57 -8.78 3.27
N ALA A 119 27.06 -9.12 2.08
CA ALA A 119 27.44 -8.13 1.07
C ALA A 119 26.21 -7.48 0.43
N LEU A 120 25.21 -8.28 0.04
CA LEU A 120 23.95 -7.77 -0.51
C LEU A 120 23.22 -6.89 0.50
N LEU A 121 23.13 -7.35 1.76
CA LEU A 121 22.51 -6.56 2.83
C LEU A 121 23.23 -5.23 3.03
N ARG A 122 24.57 -5.23 3.02
CA ARG A 122 25.35 -3.99 3.12
C ARG A 122 25.04 -3.05 1.95
N GLU A 123 25.02 -3.55 0.72
CA GLU A 123 24.72 -2.76 -0.48
C GLU A 123 23.32 -2.13 -0.41
N GLU A 124 22.31 -2.88 0.01
CA GLU A 124 20.94 -2.39 0.19
C GLU A 124 20.86 -1.30 1.27
N LEU A 125 21.50 -1.49 2.41
CA LEU A 125 21.53 -0.51 3.50
C LEU A 125 22.28 0.75 3.11
N GLU A 126 23.39 0.62 2.38
CA GLU A 126 24.13 1.76 1.84
C GLU A 126 23.30 2.53 0.80
N TYR A 127 22.62 1.82 -0.10
CA TYR A 127 21.73 2.43 -1.08
C TYR A 127 20.56 3.14 -0.40
N TYR A 128 19.96 2.54 0.64
CA TYR A 128 18.93 3.18 1.45
C TYR A 128 19.42 4.50 2.04
N CYS A 129 20.54 4.48 2.75
CA CYS A 129 21.10 5.67 3.40
C CYS A 129 21.47 6.78 2.39
N LYS A 130 22.04 6.41 1.24
CA LYS A 130 22.58 7.37 0.26
C LYS A 130 21.56 7.87 -0.76
N LYS A 131 20.55 7.06 -1.10
CA LYS A 131 19.69 7.26 -2.27
C LYS A 131 18.20 7.18 -1.97
N SER A 132 17.70 6.06 -1.43
CA SER A 132 16.25 5.82 -1.40
C SER A 132 15.53 6.28 -0.13
N ARG A 133 16.24 6.58 0.96
CA ARG A 133 15.62 7.11 2.20
C ARG A 133 14.65 8.28 1.99
N PRO A 134 14.94 9.29 1.14
CA PRO A 134 14.03 10.40 0.88
C PRO A 134 12.64 9.97 0.38
N LEU A 135 12.54 8.85 -0.36
CA LEU A 135 11.26 8.30 -0.85
C LEU A 135 10.28 8.03 0.29
N PHE A 136 10.81 7.53 1.41
CA PHE A 136 10.01 7.15 2.57
C PHE A 136 9.90 8.29 3.58
N ALA A 137 10.92 9.14 3.69
CA ALA A 137 11.02 10.15 4.74
C ALA A 137 10.11 11.35 4.57
N LYS A 138 9.77 11.72 3.32
CA LYS A 138 8.86 12.84 3.11
C LYS A 138 7.41 12.49 3.40
N GLY A 139 7.11 11.19 3.63
CA GLY A 139 5.79 10.63 3.95
C GLY A 139 4.72 11.42 3.26
N LEU A 140 4.39 11.08 1.99
CA LEU A 140 3.40 11.79 1.18
C LEU A 140 2.34 12.34 2.13
N SER A 141 2.23 13.67 2.22
CA SER A 141 1.38 14.35 3.21
C SER A 141 -0.09 14.15 2.81
N ILE A 142 -0.47 12.90 2.66
CA ILE A 142 -1.77 12.43 2.23
C ILE A 142 -2.64 12.63 3.46
N PRO A 143 -3.67 13.48 3.37
CA PRO A 143 -4.65 13.57 4.44
C PRO A 143 -5.21 12.17 4.71
N ALA A 144 -5.02 11.65 5.91
CA ALA A 144 -5.53 10.36 6.33
C ALA A 144 -6.72 10.53 7.28
N ASP A 145 -7.75 9.70 7.13
CA ASP A 145 -8.88 9.70 8.05
C ASP A 145 -8.54 9.03 9.39
N LEU A 146 -7.57 8.11 9.37
CA LEU A 146 -7.01 7.48 10.56
C LEU A 146 -5.51 7.27 10.39
N VAL A 147 -4.73 7.83 11.32
CA VAL A 147 -3.32 7.51 11.47
C VAL A 147 -3.16 6.45 12.56
N VAL A 148 -2.47 5.36 12.23
CA VAL A 148 -2.15 4.26 13.13
C VAL A 148 -0.65 4.26 13.38
N ASP A 149 -0.25 4.26 14.64
CA ASP A 149 1.15 4.10 15.02
C ASP A 149 1.66 2.71 14.59
N GLY A 150 2.55 2.72 13.61
CA GLY A 150 3.17 1.55 13.01
C GLY A 150 4.21 0.86 13.89
N SER A 151 4.63 1.48 15.00
CA SER A 151 5.58 0.87 15.93
C SER A 151 4.97 -0.31 16.71
N HIS A 152 3.65 -0.33 16.88
CA HIS A 152 2.93 -1.41 17.56
C HIS A 152 2.99 -2.76 16.82
N SER A 153 2.59 -3.83 17.52
CA SER A 153 2.43 -5.15 16.91
C SER A 153 1.28 -5.19 15.91
N LEU A 154 1.31 -6.16 14.98
CA LEU A 154 0.22 -6.38 14.02
C LEU A 154 -1.14 -6.58 14.70
N GLY A 155 -1.16 -7.28 15.84
CA GLY A 155 -2.37 -7.54 16.60
C GLY A 155 -2.96 -6.26 17.20
N GLU A 156 -2.13 -5.41 17.78
CA GLU A 156 -2.53 -4.12 18.35
C GLU A 156 -3.04 -3.16 17.28
N MET A 157 -2.29 -2.98 16.19
CA MET A 157 -2.70 -2.13 15.07
C MET A 157 -4.05 -2.57 14.50
N ARG A 158 -4.21 -3.88 14.24
CA ARG A 158 -5.48 -4.45 13.76
C ARG A 158 -6.62 -4.16 14.73
N ASN A 159 -6.44 -4.43 16.01
CA ASN A 159 -7.49 -4.24 17.02
C ASN A 159 -7.92 -2.76 17.10
N ASN A 160 -6.95 -1.84 17.01
CA ASN A 160 -7.21 -0.40 17.01
C ASN A 160 -8.04 0.04 15.79
N ILE A 161 -7.68 -0.45 14.60
CA ILE A 161 -8.41 -0.16 13.36
C ILE A 161 -9.85 -0.69 13.44
N ILE A 162 -10.04 -1.97 13.79
CA ILE A 162 -11.38 -2.58 13.87
C ILE A 162 -12.26 -1.86 14.90
N LYS A 163 -11.70 -1.52 16.06
CA LYS A 163 -12.40 -0.75 17.10
C LYS A 163 -12.84 0.62 16.60
N PHE A 164 -12.01 1.29 15.79
CA PHE A 164 -12.35 2.57 15.19
C PHE A 164 -13.49 2.45 14.16
N LEU A 165 -13.35 1.52 13.22
CA LEU A 165 -14.35 1.30 12.17
C LEU A 165 -15.73 0.93 12.74
N ASN A 166 -15.77 0.13 13.81
CA ASN A 166 -17.02 -0.23 14.47
C ASN A 166 -17.68 0.96 15.18
N LYS A 167 -16.92 1.92 15.72
CA LYS A 167 -17.51 3.14 16.32
C LYS A 167 -18.16 4.03 15.27
N LYS A 168 -17.51 4.20 14.11
CA LYS A 168 -18.01 5.01 12.98
C LYS A 168 -19.28 4.44 12.34
N LYS A 169 -19.53 3.13 12.44
CA LYS A 169 -20.77 2.50 11.96
C LYS A 169 -22.01 2.83 12.80
N VAL A 170 -21.81 3.21 14.07
CA VAL A 170 -22.90 3.46 15.03
C VAL A 170 -23.28 4.95 15.09
N SER A 171 -22.50 5.82 14.43
CA SER A 171 -22.71 7.27 14.30
C SER A 171 -23.27 7.64 12.94
#